data_AF-A0A7L6N549-F1
#
_entry.id   AF-A0A7L6N549-F1
#
_cell.length_a   1.000
_cell.length_b   1.000
_cell.length_c   1.000
_cell.angle_alpha   90.00
_cell.angle_beta   90.00
_cell.angle_gamma   90.00
#
_symmetry.space_group_name_H-M   'P 1'
#
loop_
_entity.id
_entity.type
_entity.pdbx_description
1 polymer ?
#
loop_
_entity_poly.entity_id
_entity_poly.type
_entity_poly.pdbx_seq_one_letter_code
_entity_poly.pdbx_strand_id
1 'polypeptide(L)'
;MRIITNYYFDKKMLLDNKIMYQLVVENKKEYYNMIYKLKSQIIEKEEGDFRLSCDNEYIDLFKKAELIIDIFNISNDDRKIQSNLIKYYENELNNTELKIDYYELVTIINQFMLKLKNNIDIKIDYTDELNLKDFLKTVKIKPSIKDDNPIDLLIDYIKYSSELAGIDIIFICNLSSYLEEKEVDDLIKELQLNEINLIMIENKKIDYKHKDVETIIIDKDLCEIHQ
;
A
#
# COMPACT_ATOMS: atom_id res chain seq x y z
N MET A 1 -6.98 20.09 -5.41
CA MET A 1 -6.19 19.24 -6.36
C MET A 1 -4.88 18.87 -5.71
N ARG A 2 -4.48 17.59 -5.73
CA ARG A 2 -3.23 17.12 -5.11
C ARG A 2 -2.06 17.16 -6.09
N ILE A 3 -0.90 17.57 -5.61
CA ILE A 3 0.30 17.76 -6.42
C ILE A 3 1.50 17.18 -5.70
N ILE A 4 2.35 16.47 -6.44
CA ILE A 4 3.71 16.14 -6.00
C ILE A 4 4.72 17.04 -6.72
N THR A 5 5.59 17.66 -5.95
CA THR A 5 6.79 18.36 -6.43
C THR A 5 8.04 17.72 -5.86
N ASN A 6 9.18 18.02 -6.46
CA ASN A 6 10.49 17.59 -5.97
C ASN A 6 11.48 18.76 -6.03
N TYR A 7 12.53 18.72 -5.21
CA TYR A 7 13.57 19.75 -5.21
C TYR A 7 14.44 19.76 -6.49
N TYR A 8 14.59 18.62 -7.16
CA TYR A 8 15.54 18.46 -8.27
C TYR A 8 14.95 18.70 -9.67
N PHE A 9 13.63 18.82 -9.80
CA PHE A 9 12.98 19.05 -11.09
C PHE A 9 11.77 19.97 -10.94
N ASP A 10 11.49 20.76 -11.98
CA ASP A 10 10.46 21.80 -11.99
C ASP A 10 9.08 21.23 -12.34
N LYS A 11 9.03 20.13 -13.11
CA LYS A 11 7.75 19.50 -13.47
C LYS A 11 6.98 19.07 -12.23
N LYS A 12 5.72 19.51 -12.17
CA LYS A 12 4.76 19.11 -11.13
C LYS A 12 4.00 17.87 -11.58
N MET A 13 3.86 16.90 -10.70
CA MET A 13 3.01 15.72 -10.89
C MET A 13 1.61 16.04 -10.36
N LEU A 14 0.62 16.16 -11.24
CA LEU A 14 -0.77 16.41 -10.88
C LEU A 14 -1.45 15.07 -10.61
N LEU A 15 -1.91 14.86 -9.39
CA LEU A 15 -2.49 13.58 -8.97
C LEU A 15 -3.98 13.57 -9.29
N ASP A 16 -4.35 12.88 -10.37
CA ASP A 16 -5.72 12.75 -10.86
C ASP A 16 -6.12 11.32 -11.25
N ASN A 17 -5.35 10.31 -10.78
CA ASN A 17 -5.45 8.86 -11.03
C ASN A 17 -5.57 8.39 -12.49
N LYS A 18 -5.72 9.30 -13.46
CA LYS A 18 -5.83 9.00 -14.89
C LYS A 18 -4.46 8.88 -15.53
N ILE A 19 -3.50 9.66 -15.03
CA ILE A 19 -2.13 9.69 -15.52
C ILE A 19 -1.21 8.97 -14.54
N MET A 20 -0.41 8.05 -15.06
CA MET A 20 0.76 7.53 -14.35
C MET A 20 1.98 8.37 -14.65
N TYR A 21 2.84 8.55 -13.66
CA TYR A 21 4.12 9.24 -13.84
C TYR A 21 5.26 8.26 -13.96
N GLN A 22 6.14 8.50 -14.93
CA GLN A 22 7.42 7.85 -15.04
C GLN A 22 8.53 8.87 -14.76
N LEU A 23 9.18 8.77 -13.62
CA LEU A 23 10.35 9.57 -13.27
C LEU A 23 11.62 8.79 -13.63
N VAL A 24 12.25 9.16 -14.74
CA VAL A 24 13.50 8.57 -15.22
C VAL A 24 14.68 9.37 -14.69
N VAL A 25 15.59 8.73 -13.97
CA VAL A 25 16.83 9.34 -13.48
C VAL A 25 18.03 8.59 -14.05
N GLU A 26 18.67 9.18 -15.07
CA GLU A 26 19.77 8.52 -15.79
C GLU A 26 21.09 8.57 -15.01
N ASN A 27 21.26 9.56 -14.13
CA ASN A 27 22.41 9.64 -13.25
C ASN A 27 22.31 8.60 -12.13
N LYS A 28 23.18 7.58 -12.17
CA LYS A 28 23.16 6.47 -11.20
C LYS A 28 23.29 6.90 -9.73
N LYS A 29 24.11 7.93 -9.46
CA LYS A 29 24.31 8.44 -8.10
C LYS A 29 23.03 9.09 -7.60
N GLU A 30 22.38 9.88 -8.45
CA GLU A 30 21.14 10.55 -8.10
C GLU A 30 19.97 9.58 -7.99
N TYR A 31 19.86 8.60 -8.89
CA TYR A 31 18.86 7.53 -8.78
C TYR A 31 18.96 6.81 -7.42
N TYR A 32 20.17 6.44 -7.01
CA TYR A 32 20.42 5.85 -5.69
C TYR A 32 20.00 6.79 -4.55
N ASN A 33 20.45 8.06 -4.59
CA ASN A 33 20.15 9.04 -3.54
C ASN A 33 18.65 9.29 -3.41
N MET A 34 17.95 9.41 -4.54
CA MET A 34 16.51 9.66 -4.59
C MET A 34 15.73 8.53 -3.95
N ILE A 35 16.05 7.26 -4.29
CA ILE A 35 15.40 6.10 -3.66
C ILE A 35 15.73 6.06 -2.17
N TYR A 36 16.99 6.29 -1.79
CA TYR A 36 17.41 6.27 -0.39
C TYR A 36 16.63 7.31 0.45
N LYS A 37 16.54 8.55 -0.03
CA LYS A 37 15.81 9.62 0.66
C LYS A 37 14.31 9.40 0.64
N LEU A 38 13.74 8.91 -0.47
CA LEU A 38 12.30 8.60 -0.53
C LEU A 38 11.94 7.48 0.46
N LYS A 39 12.82 6.48 0.60
CA LYS A 39 12.68 5.43 1.62
C LYS A 39 12.70 6.01 3.03
N SER A 40 13.67 6.86 3.36
CA SER A 40 13.73 7.53 4.67
C SER A 40 12.48 8.39 4.91
N GLN A 41 12.01 9.12 3.89
CA GLN A 41 10.81 9.94 3.97
C GLN A 41 9.51 9.14 4.20
N ILE A 42 9.31 8.02 3.49
CA ILE A 42 8.06 7.24 3.57
C ILE A 42 8.08 6.24 4.72
N ILE A 43 9.20 5.52 4.91
CA ILE A 43 9.28 4.42 5.87
C ILE A 43 9.74 4.92 7.24
N GLU A 44 10.78 5.75 7.27
CA GLU A 44 11.40 6.26 8.51
C GLU A 44 10.72 7.56 8.98
N LYS A 45 9.86 8.15 8.13
CA LYS A 45 9.04 9.35 8.39
C LYS A 45 9.88 10.60 8.63
N GLU A 46 11.01 10.70 7.94
CA GLU A 46 11.91 11.84 7.98
C GLU A 46 11.57 12.87 6.89
N GLU A 47 12.28 13.99 6.86
CA GLU A 47 12.19 14.95 5.75
C GLU A 47 12.80 14.34 4.48
N GLY A 48 12.19 14.65 3.34
CA GLY A 48 12.68 14.21 2.04
C GLY A 48 12.40 15.21 0.93
N ASP A 49 12.84 14.88 -0.28
CA ASP A 49 12.82 15.82 -1.40
C ASP A 49 11.45 15.92 -2.07
N PHE A 50 10.57 14.92 -1.88
CA PHE A 50 9.22 14.93 -2.44
C PHE A 50 8.26 15.69 -1.54
N ARG A 51 7.45 16.58 -2.11
CA ARG A 51 6.43 17.33 -1.37
C ARG A 51 5.07 17.05 -1.95
N LEU A 52 4.20 16.52 -1.12
CA LEU A 52 2.79 16.37 -1.42
C LEU A 52 2.03 17.59 -0.88
N SER A 53 1.19 18.18 -1.71
CA SER A 53 0.28 19.24 -1.29
C SER A 53 -1.13 19.04 -1.83
N CYS A 54 -2.12 19.57 -1.12
CA CYS A 54 -3.49 19.73 -1.60
C CYS A 54 -3.91 21.17 -1.35
N ASP A 55 -4.36 21.87 -2.39
CA ASP A 55 -4.85 23.25 -2.27
C ASP A 55 -3.87 24.20 -1.54
N ASN A 56 -2.56 23.99 -1.81
CA ASN A 56 -1.40 24.66 -1.22
C ASN A 56 -1.08 24.32 0.25
N GLU A 57 -1.80 23.39 0.86
CA GLU A 57 -1.44 22.84 2.16
C GLU A 57 -0.55 21.61 2.02
N TYR A 58 0.49 21.54 2.87
CA TYR A 58 1.40 20.40 2.88
C TYR A 58 0.75 19.19 3.56
N ILE A 59 0.93 18.01 2.96
CA ILE A 59 0.51 16.73 3.51
C ILE A 59 1.75 15.86 3.66
N ASP A 60 1.93 15.26 4.83
CA ASP A 60 3.01 14.30 5.05
C ASP A 60 2.90 13.13 4.07
N LEU A 61 3.93 12.93 3.25
CA LEU A 61 3.91 11.92 2.19
C LEU A 61 3.67 10.50 2.74
N PHE A 62 4.28 10.15 3.89
CA PHE A 62 4.14 8.82 4.52
C PHE A 62 2.70 8.47 4.94
N LYS A 63 1.80 9.46 5.06
CA LYS A 63 0.39 9.22 5.40
C LYS A 63 -0.43 8.73 4.21
N LYS A 64 0.07 8.98 3.00
CA LYS A 64 -0.68 8.80 1.75
C LYS A 64 0.06 7.96 0.71
N ALA A 65 1.36 7.78 0.89
CA ALA A 65 2.21 7.10 -0.05
C ALA A 65 2.82 5.81 0.50
N GLU A 66 3.06 4.87 -0.41
CA GLU A 66 3.85 3.67 -0.17
C GLU A 66 4.98 3.56 -1.20
N LEU A 67 6.13 3.04 -0.76
CA LEU A 67 7.28 2.78 -1.62
C LEU A 67 7.49 1.27 -1.75
N ILE A 68 7.47 0.77 -2.99
CA ILE A 68 7.72 -0.63 -3.35
C ILE A 68 9.04 -0.69 -4.13
N ILE A 69 10.07 -1.23 -3.49
CA ILE A 69 11.40 -1.40 -4.09
C ILE A 69 11.53 -2.79 -4.74
N ASP A 70 10.84 -3.78 -4.17
CA ASP A 70 10.91 -5.18 -4.58
C ASP A 70 9.50 -5.76 -4.67
N ILE A 71 9.02 -5.92 -5.90
CA ILE A 71 7.70 -6.48 -6.19
C ILE A 71 7.60 -7.98 -5.85
N PHE A 72 8.72 -8.69 -5.77
CA PHE A 72 8.74 -10.14 -5.49
C PHE A 72 8.66 -10.46 -3.99
N ASN A 73 8.89 -9.45 -3.13
CA ASN A 73 8.69 -9.58 -1.69
C ASN A 73 7.26 -9.23 -1.24
N ILE A 74 6.39 -8.85 -2.18
CA ILE A 74 4.96 -8.69 -1.90
C ILE A 74 4.38 -10.07 -1.58
N SER A 75 3.63 -10.17 -0.48
CA SER A 75 3.03 -11.44 -0.08
C SER A 75 1.73 -11.24 0.68
N ASN A 76 0.91 -12.28 0.65
CA ASN A 76 -0.38 -12.34 1.36
C ASN A 76 -0.21 -12.40 2.89
N ASP A 77 1.01 -12.69 3.33
CA ASP A 77 1.38 -12.75 4.74
C ASP A 77 2.06 -11.46 5.24
N ASP A 78 1.90 -10.37 4.48
CA ASP A 78 2.35 -9.05 4.90
C ASP A 78 1.67 -8.64 6.23
N ARG A 79 2.49 -8.47 7.27
CA ARG A 79 2.02 -8.16 8.62
C ARG A 79 1.33 -6.80 8.70
N LYS A 80 1.72 -5.83 7.86
CA LYS A 80 1.12 -4.49 7.81
C LYS A 80 -0.29 -4.61 7.23
N ILE A 81 -0.47 -5.31 6.10
CA ILE A 81 -1.80 -5.54 5.53
C ILE A 81 -2.68 -6.34 6.48
N GLN A 82 -2.19 -7.43 7.06
CA GLN A 82 -2.96 -8.21 8.05
C GLN A 82 -3.38 -7.35 9.25
N SER A 83 -2.48 -6.50 9.76
CA SER A 83 -2.80 -5.60 10.88
C SER A 83 -3.86 -4.57 10.50
N ASN A 84 -3.85 -4.05 9.28
CA ASN A 84 -4.85 -3.10 8.80
C ASN A 84 -6.19 -3.80 8.52
N LEU A 85 -6.17 -5.02 7.98
CA LEU A 85 -7.37 -5.83 7.75
C LEU A 85 -8.08 -6.13 9.07
N ILE A 86 -7.34 -6.53 10.11
CA ILE A 86 -7.91 -6.78 11.43
C ILE A 86 -8.56 -5.50 11.98
N LYS A 87 -7.88 -4.35 11.89
CA LYS A 87 -8.44 -3.06 12.34
C LYS A 87 -9.70 -2.68 11.56
N TYR A 88 -9.70 -2.91 10.24
CA TYR A 88 -10.85 -2.66 9.38
C TYR A 88 -12.05 -3.48 9.86
N TYR A 89 -11.91 -4.79 10.02
CA TYR A 89 -12.99 -5.63 10.52
C TYR A 89 -13.41 -5.30 11.95
N GLU A 90 -12.47 -4.96 12.85
CA GLU A 90 -12.80 -4.48 14.20
C GLU A 90 -13.71 -3.24 14.15
N ASN A 91 -13.45 -2.30 13.24
CA ASN A 91 -14.26 -1.10 13.08
C ASN A 91 -15.62 -1.42 12.44
N GLU A 92 -15.65 -2.20 11.37
CA GLU A 92 -16.89 -2.57 10.67
C GLU A 92 -17.84 -3.39 11.54
N LEU A 93 -17.30 -4.34 12.32
CA LEU A 93 -18.09 -5.13 13.26
C LEU A 93 -18.76 -4.27 14.32
N ASN A 94 -18.15 -3.14 14.72
CA ASN A 94 -18.80 -2.23 15.68
C ASN A 94 -20.06 -1.55 15.12
N ASN A 95 -20.23 -1.54 13.80
CA ASN A 95 -21.29 -0.81 13.10
C ASN A 95 -22.33 -1.72 12.44
N THR A 96 -22.26 -3.04 12.67
CA THR A 96 -23.11 -4.04 11.99
C THR A 96 -23.77 -5.00 12.97
N GLU A 97 -24.82 -5.69 12.52
CA GLU A 97 -25.50 -6.74 13.31
C GLU A 97 -24.58 -7.92 13.65
N LEU A 98 -23.48 -8.09 12.89
CA LEU A 98 -22.45 -9.10 13.15
C LEU A 98 -21.80 -8.97 14.54
N LYS A 99 -21.91 -7.81 15.20
CA LYS A 99 -21.49 -7.65 16.60
C LYS A 99 -22.29 -8.55 17.55
N ILE A 100 -23.57 -8.75 17.26
CA ILE A 100 -24.46 -9.59 18.05
C ILE A 100 -24.01 -11.05 17.90
N ASP A 101 -23.79 -11.51 16.67
CA ASP A 101 -23.26 -12.84 16.39
C ASP A 101 -21.93 -13.09 17.11
N TYR A 102 -21.04 -12.09 17.12
CA TYR A 102 -19.78 -12.16 17.88
C TYR A 102 -20.02 -12.37 19.39
N TYR A 103 -20.92 -11.61 20.01
CA TYR A 103 -21.22 -11.77 21.44
C TYR A 103 -21.91 -13.10 21.77
N GLU A 104 -22.74 -13.62 20.87
CA GLU A 104 -23.32 -14.96 21.01
C GLU A 104 -22.22 -16.03 21.00
N LEU A 105 -21.24 -15.92 20.10
CA LEU A 105 -20.08 -16.82 20.07
C LEU A 105 -19.27 -16.75 21.37
N VAL A 106 -18.99 -15.55 21.87
CA VAL A 106 -18.28 -15.36 23.16
C VAL A 106 -19.05 -16.03 24.31
N THR A 107 -20.37 -15.92 24.32
CA THR A 107 -21.23 -16.56 25.32
C THR A 107 -21.10 -18.09 25.27
N ILE A 108 -21.14 -18.69 24.08
CA ILE A 108 -21.00 -20.14 23.88
C ILE A 108 -19.61 -20.61 24.35
N ILE A 109 -18.55 -19.87 24.02
CA ILE A 109 -17.18 -20.17 24.45
C ILE A 109 -17.09 -20.14 25.98
N ASN A 110 -17.63 -19.11 26.64
CA ASN A 110 -17.61 -19.00 28.09
C ASN A 110 -18.39 -20.13 28.79
N GLN A 111 -19.52 -20.55 28.22
CA GLN A 111 -20.26 -21.72 28.72
C GLN A 111 -19.42 -23.01 28.61
N PHE A 112 -18.65 -23.18 27.54
CA PHE A 112 -17.74 -24.31 27.39
C PHE A 112 -16.60 -24.27 28.42
N MET A 113 -15.99 -23.09 28.65
CA MET A 113 -14.94 -22.92 29.65
C MET A 113 -15.43 -23.23 31.08
N LEU A 114 -16.66 -22.84 31.42
CA LEU A 114 -17.29 -23.21 32.70
C LEU A 114 -17.45 -24.74 32.82
N LYS A 115 -17.86 -25.42 31.75
CA LYS A 115 -17.94 -26.89 31.74
C LYS A 115 -16.56 -27.52 31.93
N LEU A 116 -15.51 -26.99 31.29
CA LEU A 116 -14.14 -27.47 31.51
C LEU A 116 -13.73 -27.31 32.98
N LYS A 117 -13.96 -26.12 33.56
CA LYS A 117 -13.62 -25.82 34.96
C LYS A 117 -14.33 -26.75 35.96
N ASN A 118 -15.58 -27.11 35.69
CA ASN A 118 -16.40 -27.89 36.62
C ASN A 118 -16.25 -29.41 36.47
N ASN A 119 -15.84 -29.89 35.29
CA ASN A 119 -15.80 -31.32 34.97
C ASN A 119 -14.38 -31.92 34.88
N ILE A 120 -13.33 -31.10 35.04
CA ILE A 120 -11.94 -31.56 35.05
C ILE A 120 -11.35 -31.27 36.43
N ASP A 121 -10.66 -32.25 37.01
CA ASP A 121 -10.16 -32.21 38.39
C ASP A 121 -9.14 -31.10 38.67
N ILE A 122 -8.52 -30.56 37.62
CA ILE A 122 -7.53 -29.47 37.73
C ILE A 122 -8.26 -28.14 37.81
N LYS A 123 -8.03 -27.41 38.90
CA LYS A 123 -8.55 -26.04 39.06
C LYS A 123 -7.91 -25.11 38.04
N ILE A 124 -8.75 -24.47 37.24
CA ILE A 124 -8.35 -23.46 36.26
C ILE A 124 -9.04 -22.14 36.54
N ASP A 125 -8.36 -21.06 36.21
CA ASP A 125 -8.91 -19.72 36.09
C ASP A 125 -8.67 -19.22 34.66
N TYR A 126 -9.61 -18.42 34.14
CA TYR A 126 -9.58 -17.88 32.79
C TYR A 126 -10.30 -16.53 32.76
N THR A 127 -10.03 -15.74 31.72
CA THR A 127 -10.72 -14.48 31.45
C THR A 127 -11.91 -14.76 30.53
N ASP A 128 -13.09 -14.24 30.88
CA ASP A 128 -14.30 -14.32 30.08
C ASP A 128 -14.38 -13.26 28.97
N GLU A 129 -13.43 -12.32 28.96
CA GLU A 129 -13.23 -11.36 27.89
C GLU A 129 -12.44 -12.00 26.74
N LEU A 130 -13.13 -12.28 25.63
CA LEU A 130 -12.49 -12.51 24.34
C LEU A 130 -12.47 -11.19 23.57
N ASN A 131 -11.29 -10.74 23.15
CA ASN A 131 -11.13 -9.57 22.30
C ASN A 131 -11.28 -9.99 20.82
N LEU A 132 -12.06 -9.23 20.04
CA LEU A 132 -12.30 -9.49 18.63
C LEU A 132 -11.00 -9.52 17.81
N LYS A 133 -10.06 -8.61 18.10
CA LYS A 133 -8.71 -8.62 17.53
C LYS A 133 -8.00 -9.96 17.68
N ASP A 134 -8.04 -10.49 18.89
CA ASP A 134 -7.32 -11.71 19.24
C ASP A 134 -8.03 -12.94 18.68
N PHE A 135 -9.36 -12.91 18.60
CA PHE A 135 -10.14 -13.89 17.85
C PHE A 135 -9.76 -13.91 16.36
N LEU A 136 -9.78 -12.75 15.69
CA LEU A 136 -9.42 -12.60 14.28
C LEU A 136 -7.98 -13.07 13.99
N LYS A 137 -7.04 -12.76 14.88
CA LYS A 137 -5.66 -13.29 14.82
C LYS A 137 -5.60 -14.80 14.98
N THR A 138 -6.37 -15.35 15.92
CA THR A 138 -6.38 -16.80 16.22
C THR A 138 -6.86 -17.60 15.01
N VAL A 139 -7.88 -17.10 14.30
CA VAL A 139 -8.36 -17.71 13.04
C VAL A 139 -7.48 -17.39 11.83
N LYS A 140 -6.39 -16.62 12.01
CA LYS A 140 -5.42 -16.23 10.98
C LYS A 140 -6.08 -15.56 9.77
N ILE A 141 -6.95 -14.59 10.02
CA ILE A 141 -7.56 -13.81 8.94
C ILE A 141 -6.47 -13.13 8.08
N LYS A 142 -6.62 -13.22 6.76
CA LYS A 142 -5.70 -12.64 5.79
C LYS A 142 -6.42 -12.27 4.48
N PRO A 143 -5.86 -11.36 3.68
CA PRO A 143 -6.35 -11.07 2.34
C PRO A 143 -6.48 -12.35 1.50
N SER A 144 -7.56 -12.44 0.73
CA SER A 144 -7.77 -13.52 -0.23
C SER A 144 -7.18 -13.12 -1.59
N ILE A 145 -5.86 -13.12 -1.70
CA ILE A 145 -5.17 -12.90 -2.98
C ILE A 145 -4.98 -14.28 -3.63
N LYS A 146 -5.49 -14.43 -4.85
CA LYS A 146 -5.64 -15.75 -5.52
C LYS A 146 -4.62 -15.99 -6.63
N ASP A 147 -3.83 -14.97 -6.99
CA ASP A 147 -3.00 -15.03 -8.18
C ASP A 147 -1.55 -15.41 -7.85
N ASP A 148 -1.02 -16.33 -8.66
CA ASP A 148 0.39 -16.75 -8.59
C ASP A 148 1.31 -15.84 -9.44
N ASN A 149 0.72 -14.93 -10.24
CA ASN A 149 1.46 -13.96 -11.04
C ASN A 149 1.91 -12.77 -10.15
N PRO A 150 3.21 -12.43 -10.11
CA PRO A 150 3.71 -11.29 -9.34
C PRO A 150 3.03 -9.94 -9.64
N ILE A 151 2.58 -9.71 -10.89
CA ILE A 151 1.91 -8.46 -11.28
C ILE A 151 0.48 -8.39 -10.75
N ASP A 152 -0.27 -9.49 -10.85
CA ASP A 152 -1.63 -9.57 -10.30
C ASP A 152 -1.58 -9.46 -8.76
N LEU A 153 -0.60 -10.11 -8.13
CA LEU A 153 -0.32 -9.99 -6.69
C LEU A 153 0.02 -8.55 -6.28
N LEU A 154 0.81 -7.83 -7.10
CA LEU A 154 1.10 -6.41 -6.88
C LEU A 154 -0.17 -5.56 -6.95
N ILE A 155 -1.03 -5.79 -7.94
CA ILE A 155 -2.30 -5.07 -8.11
C ILE A 155 -3.19 -5.28 -6.88
N ASP A 156 -3.38 -6.53 -6.46
CA ASP A 156 -4.18 -6.85 -5.29
C ASP A 156 -3.60 -6.23 -4.02
N TYR A 157 -2.28 -6.31 -3.82
CA TYR A 157 -1.60 -5.65 -2.70
C TYR A 157 -1.89 -4.15 -2.66
N ILE A 158 -1.74 -3.47 -3.80
CA ILE A 158 -1.99 -2.03 -3.93
C ILE A 158 -3.44 -1.69 -3.56
N LYS A 159 -4.42 -2.49 -3.99
CA LYS A 159 -5.83 -2.33 -3.63
C LYS A 159 -6.04 -2.43 -2.13
N TYR A 160 -5.53 -3.48 -1.49
CA TYR A 160 -5.63 -3.65 -0.04
C TYR A 160 -4.93 -2.53 0.72
N SER A 161 -3.76 -2.07 0.27
CA SER A 161 -3.08 -0.92 0.86
C SER A 161 -3.93 0.35 0.75
N SER A 162 -4.62 0.54 -0.36
CA SER A 162 -5.51 1.69 -0.54
C SER A 162 -6.72 1.63 0.37
N GLU A 163 -7.47 0.53 0.30
CA GLU A 163 -8.71 0.35 1.05
C GLU A 163 -8.48 0.33 2.57
N LEU A 164 -7.44 -0.36 3.04
CA LEU A 164 -7.23 -0.61 4.47
C LEU A 164 -6.36 0.45 5.16
N ALA A 165 -5.50 1.15 4.41
CA ALA A 165 -4.57 2.14 4.98
C ALA A 165 -4.76 3.56 4.42
N GLY A 166 -5.69 3.77 3.49
CA GLY A 166 -5.93 5.08 2.88
C GLY A 166 -4.75 5.60 2.06
N ILE A 167 -3.95 4.68 1.52
CA ILE A 167 -2.82 4.96 0.63
C ILE A 167 -3.36 5.16 -0.78
N ASP A 168 -3.03 6.28 -1.40
CA ASP A 168 -3.52 6.65 -2.74
C ASP A 168 -2.40 7.10 -3.68
N ILE A 169 -1.14 6.95 -3.23
CA ILE A 169 0.06 7.20 -4.00
C ILE A 169 1.00 6.00 -3.84
N ILE A 170 1.42 5.39 -4.94
CA ILE A 170 2.39 4.31 -4.93
C ILE A 170 3.62 4.75 -5.70
N PHE A 171 4.78 4.64 -5.07
CA PHE A 171 6.08 4.74 -5.74
C PHE A 171 6.62 3.34 -5.97
N ILE A 172 6.99 2.99 -7.20
CA ILE A 172 7.57 1.67 -7.52
C ILE A 172 8.88 1.84 -8.29
N CYS A 173 9.92 1.14 -7.84
CA CYS A 173 11.23 1.18 -8.50
C CYS A 173 11.31 0.16 -9.65
N ASN A 174 11.72 0.62 -10.83
CA ASN A 174 11.98 -0.20 -12.02
C ASN A 174 10.84 -1.13 -12.44
N LEU A 175 9.58 -0.77 -12.17
CA LEU A 175 8.43 -1.60 -12.49
C LEU A 175 8.37 -1.94 -13.97
N SER A 176 8.74 -0.97 -14.81
CA SER A 176 8.69 -1.11 -16.26
C SER A 176 9.60 -2.19 -16.83
N SER A 177 10.59 -2.64 -16.05
CA SER A 177 11.48 -3.73 -16.46
C SER A 177 10.83 -5.12 -16.34
N TYR A 178 9.62 -5.20 -15.77
CA TYR A 178 8.89 -6.45 -15.53
C TYR A 178 7.54 -6.52 -16.26
N LEU A 179 7.12 -5.44 -16.94
CA LEU A 179 5.81 -5.34 -17.58
C LEU A 179 5.93 -5.38 -19.10
N GLU A 180 5.10 -6.21 -19.72
CA GLU A 180 4.78 -6.13 -21.14
C GLU A 180 3.75 -5.03 -21.41
N GLU A 181 3.66 -4.54 -22.66
CA GLU A 181 2.75 -3.43 -23.02
C GLU A 181 1.30 -3.67 -22.58
N LYS A 182 0.80 -4.90 -22.72
CA LYS A 182 -0.57 -5.25 -22.29
C LYS A 182 -0.74 -5.19 -20.76
N GLU A 183 0.29 -5.58 -20.01
CA GLU A 183 0.24 -5.55 -18.55
C GLU A 183 0.26 -4.12 -18.01
N VAL A 184 0.92 -3.20 -18.73
CA VAL A 184 0.84 -1.75 -18.45
C VAL A 184 -0.60 -1.26 -18.60
N ASP A 185 -1.30 -1.63 -19.68
CA ASP A 185 -2.71 -1.23 -19.89
C ASP A 185 -3.63 -1.74 -18.78
N ASP A 186 -3.46 -2.99 -18.37
CA ASP A 186 -4.29 -3.62 -17.34
C ASP A 186 -3.99 -3.01 -15.96
N LEU A 187 -2.72 -2.73 -15.65
CA LEU A 187 -2.33 -2.01 -14.43
C LEU A 187 -2.94 -0.60 -14.38
N ILE A 188 -2.89 0.17 -15.48
CA ILE A 188 -3.48 1.52 -15.54
C ILE A 188 -4.98 1.48 -15.22
N LYS A 189 -5.72 0.55 -15.83
CA LYS A 189 -7.16 0.41 -15.60
C LYS A 189 -7.45 0.13 -14.13
N GLU A 190 -6.71 -0.80 -13.52
CA GLU A 190 -6.90 -1.17 -12.12
C GLU A 190 -6.59 -0.01 -11.17
N LEU A 191 -5.51 0.73 -11.41
CA LEU A 191 -5.18 1.93 -10.62
C LEU A 191 -6.24 3.02 -10.75
N GLN A 192 -6.75 3.26 -11.97
CA GLN A 192 -7.83 4.21 -12.22
C GLN A 192 -9.10 3.85 -11.47
N LEU A 193 -9.52 2.57 -11.52
CA LEU A 193 -10.71 2.07 -10.85
C LEU A 193 -10.66 2.24 -9.33
N ASN A 194 -9.46 2.16 -8.74
CA ASN A 194 -9.25 2.26 -7.30
C ASN A 194 -8.77 3.65 -6.85
N GLU A 195 -8.76 4.64 -7.74
CA GLU A 195 -8.32 6.02 -7.44
C GLU A 195 -6.87 6.15 -6.94
N ILE A 196 -5.98 5.29 -7.47
CA ILE A 196 -4.59 5.19 -7.04
C ILE A 196 -3.67 5.89 -8.04
N ASN A 197 -2.75 6.71 -7.54
CA ASN A 197 -1.74 7.39 -8.35
C ASN A 197 -0.44 6.58 -8.32
N LEU A 198 0.09 6.21 -9.49
CA LEU A 198 1.35 5.49 -9.60
C LEU A 198 2.48 6.40 -10.13
N ILE A 199 3.61 6.38 -9.43
CA ILE A 199 4.86 7.02 -9.82
C ILE A 199 5.94 5.94 -9.94
N MET A 200 6.31 5.60 -11.16
CA MET A 200 7.42 4.68 -11.45
C MET A 200 8.74 5.44 -11.41
N ILE A 201 9.68 4.99 -10.58
CA ILE A 201 11.04 5.54 -10.50
C ILE A 201 11.98 4.61 -11.26
N GLU A 202 12.45 5.09 -12.40
CA GLU A 202 13.15 4.28 -13.39
C GLU A 202 14.57 4.82 -13.63
N ASN A 203 15.52 3.96 -13.90
CA ASN A 203 16.88 4.37 -14.29
C ASN A 203 17.09 4.46 -15.81
N LYS A 204 16.07 4.09 -16.58
CA LYS A 204 16.02 4.14 -18.03
C LYS A 204 14.60 4.47 -18.49
N LYS A 205 14.47 5.11 -19.65
CA LYS A 205 13.17 5.36 -20.26
C LYS A 205 12.57 4.04 -20.77
N ILE A 206 11.23 3.95 -20.77
CA ILE A 206 10.50 2.90 -21.48
C ILE A 206 10.51 3.26 -22.97
N ASP A 207 10.83 2.29 -23.82
CA ASP A 207 10.88 2.51 -25.27
C ASP A 207 9.48 2.71 -25.89
N TYR A 208 8.46 2.13 -25.27
CA TYR A 208 7.05 2.29 -25.63
C TYR A 208 6.44 3.57 -25.04
N LYS A 209 5.66 4.30 -25.84
CA LYS A 209 4.93 5.50 -25.42
C LYS A 209 3.46 5.16 -25.18
N HIS A 210 3.01 5.26 -23.94
CA HIS A 210 1.60 5.14 -23.57
C HIS A 210 0.96 6.53 -23.39
N LYS A 211 -0.29 6.71 -23.84
CA LYS A 211 -1.00 8.00 -23.78
C LYS A 211 -1.29 8.48 -22.36
N ASP A 212 -1.45 7.54 -21.43
CA ASP A 212 -1.79 7.79 -20.01
C ASP A 212 -0.53 7.71 -19.11
N VAL A 213 0.66 7.81 -19.71
CA VAL A 213 1.94 7.87 -19.00
C VAL A 213 2.65 9.18 -19.32
N GLU A 214 2.88 10.00 -18.31
CA GLU A 214 3.73 11.19 -18.40
C GLU A 214 5.14 10.88 -17.92
N THR A 215 6.13 11.09 -18.78
CA THR A 215 7.54 10.89 -18.45
C THR A 215 8.20 12.22 -18.04
N ILE A 216 8.89 12.21 -16.90
CA ILE A 216 9.84 13.23 -16.46
C ILE A 216 11.22 12.60 -16.54
N ILE A 217 12.17 13.25 -17.21
CA ILE A 217 13.53 12.71 -17.37
C ILE A 217 14.52 13.68 -16.73
N ILE A 218 15.31 13.18 -15.79
CA ILE A 218 16.50 13.81 -15.25
C ILE A 218 17.69 13.13 -15.93
N ASP A 219 18.39 13.88 -16.77
CA ASP A 219 19.52 13.36 -17.53
C ASP A 219 20.76 13.12 -16.63
N LYS A 220 21.86 12.69 -17.25
CA LYS A 220 23.12 12.41 -16.55
C LYS A 220 23.75 13.64 -15.90
N ASP A 221 23.46 14.82 -16.43
CA ASP A 221 23.96 16.12 -15.95
C ASP A 221 23.02 16.75 -14.91
N LEU A 222 21.98 16.02 -14.49
CA LEU A 222 20.96 16.42 -13.52
C LEU A 222 20.05 17.54 -14.03
N CYS A 223 19.91 17.67 -15.34
CA CYS A 223 18.97 18.59 -15.96
C CYS A 223 17.66 17.87 -16.29
N GLU A 224 16.53 18.56 -16.05
CA GLU A 224 15.23 18.08 -16.50
C GLU A 224 15.11 18.25 -18.03
N ILE A 225 14.71 17.19 -18.73
CA ILE A 225 14.37 17.26 -20.15
C ILE A 225 12.88 17.58 -20.29
N HIS A 226 12.58 18.76 -20.82
CA HIS A 226 11.22 19.12 -21.22
C HIS A 226 10.93 18.54 -22.62
N GLN A 227 10.07 17.52 -22.70
CA GLN A 227 9.60 16.89 -23.96
C GLN A 227 8.28 17.48 -24.46
#